data_AF-A0A7C5I3P7-F1
#
_entry.id   AF-A0A7C5I3P7-F1
#
_cell.length_a   1.000
_cell.length_b   1.000
_cell.length_c   1.000
_cell.angle_alpha   90.00
_cell.angle_beta   90.00
_cell.angle_gamma   90.00
#
_symmetry.space_group_name_H-M   'P 1'
#
loop_
_entity.id
_entity.type
_entity.pdbx_description
1 polymer ?
#
loop_
_entity_poly.entity_id
_entity_poly.type
_entity_poly.pdbx_seq_one_letter_code
_entity_poly.pdbx_strand_id
1 'polypeptide(L)' 'MKKGTKYALMLGAIPFITLVFALPLVNRIKPVVFGLPFILFWILSWVILTPLILFIAYTLERKFNNPEDGDED' A
#
# COMPACT_ATOMS: atom_id res chain seq x y z
N MET A 1 8.68 -18.75 -5.23
CA MET A 1 7.84 -17.92 -4.32
C MET A 1 6.39 -18.30 -4.57
N LYS A 2 5.59 -18.56 -3.55
CA LYS A 2 4.16 -18.85 -3.74
C LYS A 2 3.47 -17.63 -4.38
N LYS A 3 2.45 -17.87 -5.23
CA LYS A 3 1.78 -16.80 -5.99
C LYS A 3 1.20 -15.73 -5.06
N GLY A 4 0.62 -16.11 -3.92
CA GLY A 4 0.06 -15.20 -2.90
C GLY A 4 1.08 -14.22 -2.33
N THR A 5 2.27 -14.70 -1.97
CA THR A 5 3.34 -13.88 -1.40
C THR A 5 3.87 -12.84 -2.39
N LYS A 6 3.90 -13.16 -3.70
CA LYS A 6 4.27 -12.19 -4.74
C LYS A 6 3.26 -11.03 -4.81
N TYR A 7 1.97 -11.32 -4.77
CA TYR A 7 0.94 -10.28 -4.78
C TYR A 7 1.00 -9.40 -3.53
N ALA A 8 1.20 -10.00 -2.35
CA ALA A 8 1.36 -9.24 -1.11
C ALA A 8 2.57 -8.31 -1.14
N LEU A 9 3.71 -8.77 -1.67
CA LEU A 9 4.90 -7.93 -1.85
C LEU A 9 4.66 -6.78 -2.83
N MET A 10 3.96 -7.03 -3.94
CA MET A 10 3.61 -5.98 -4.90
C MET A 10 2.69 -4.93 -4.28
N LEU A 11 1.68 -5.35 -3.51
CA LEU A 11 0.78 -4.45 -2.79
C LEU A 11 1.50 -3.66 -1.69
N GLY A 12 2.37 -4.32 -0.91
CA GLY A 12 3.16 -3.68 0.14
C GLY A 12 4.19 -2.66 -0.39
N ALA A 13 4.64 -2.81 -1.65
CA ALA A 13 5.53 -1.85 -2.29
C ALA A 13 4.84 -0.52 -2.65
N ILE A 14 3.50 -0.51 -2.80
CA ILE A 14 2.73 0.69 -3.18
C ILE A 14 2.95 1.85 -2.21
N PRO A 15 2.74 1.72 -0.88
CA PRO A 15 2.94 2.82 0.05
C PRO A 15 4.39 3.31 0.06
N PHE A 16 5.38 2.42 -0.08
CA PHE A 16 6.79 2.81 -0.16
C PHE A 16 7.06 3.67 -1.40
N ILE A 17 6.63 3.21 -2.57
CA ILE A 17 6.87 3.93 -3.83
C ILE A 17 6.19 5.30 -3.80
N THR A 18 4.95 5.36 -3.37
CA THR A 18 4.17 6.60 -3.33
C THR A 18 4.67 7.58 -2.27
N LEU A 19 5.13 7.11 -1.11
CA LEU A 19 5.69 7.99 -0.08
C LEU A 19 7.07 8.55 -0.46
N VAL A 20 7.88 7.82 -1.22
CA VAL A 20 9.26 8.21 -1.57
C VAL A 20 9.33 8.93 -2.92
N PHE A 21 8.80 8.32 -3.98
CA PHE A 21 8.95 8.85 -5.33
C PHE A 21 7.97 9.99 -5.65
N ALA A 22 6.85 10.10 -4.92
CA ALA A 22 5.95 11.22 -5.12
C ALA A 22 6.45 12.51 -4.44
N LEU A 23 7.47 12.46 -3.57
CA LEU A 23 7.96 13.62 -2.81
C LEU A 23 8.21 14.87 -3.67
N PRO A 24 8.88 14.81 -4.84
CA PRO A 24 9.08 16.00 -5.67
C PRO A 24 7.76 16.64 -6.16
N LEU A 25 6.70 15.83 -6.30
CA LEU A 25 5.39 16.29 -6.74
C LEU A 25 4.55 16.84 -5.59
N VAL A 26 4.63 16.20 -4.43
CA VAL A 26 3.77 16.50 -3.26
C VAL A 26 4.43 17.46 -2.26
N ASN A 27 5.74 17.65 -2.33
CA ASN A 27 6.50 18.58 -1.49
C ASN A 27 6.31 20.03 -1.96
N ARG A 28 5.08 20.53 -1.81
CA ARG A 28 4.72 21.93 -2.09
C ARG A 28 3.90 22.47 -0.92
N ILE A 29 4.17 23.73 -0.57
CA ILE A 29 3.42 24.45 0.48
C ILE A 29 1.97 24.72 0.05
N LYS A 30 1.75 24.95 -1.25
CA LYS A 30 0.43 25.13 -1.87
C LYS A 30 0.15 23.96 -2.83
N PRO A 31 -1.08 23.43 -2.89
CA PRO A 31 -2.29 23.90 -2.20
C PRO A 31 -2.30 23.57 -0.69
N VAL A 32 -3.11 24.30 0.07
CA VAL A 32 -3.37 24.01 1.49
C VAL A 32 -4.71 23.28 1.57
N VAL A 33 -4.74 22.11 2.21
CA VAL A 33 -5.91 21.24 2.32
C VAL A 33 -6.30 21.16 3.79
N PHE A 34 -7.53 21.54 4.16
CA PHE A 34 -7.99 21.60 5.55
C PHE A 34 -7.08 22.42 6.49
N GLY A 35 -6.42 23.46 5.98
CA GLY A 35 -5.45 24.27 6.74
C GLY A 35 -4.05 23.66 6.87
N LEU A 36 -3.80 22.49 6.28
CA LEU A 36 -2.51 21.81 6.26
C LEU A 36 -1.82 21.96 4.90
N PRO A 37 -0.48 22.14 4.87
CA PRO A 37 0.29 21.98 3.64
C PRO A 37 0.01 20.63 2.98
N PHE A 38 0.00 20.59 1.65
CA PHE A 38 -0.32 19.38 0.88
C PHE A 38 0.48 18.14 1.30
N ILE A 39 1.77 18.32 1.61
CA ILE A 39 2.66 17.24 2.08
C ILE A 39 2.15 16.58 3.37
N LEU A 40 1.60 17.36 4.32
CA LEU A 40 1.08 16.81 5.57
C LEU A 40 -0.21 16.04 5.32
N PHE A 41 -1.12 16.59 4.53
CA PHE A 41 -2.35 15.90 4.13
C PHE A 41 -2.05 14.58 3.39
N TRP A 42 -1.06 14.60 2.50
CA TRP A 42 -0.58 13.42 1.80
C TRP A 42 -0.07 12.34 2.75
N ILE A 43 0.85 12.68 3.67
CA ILE A 43 1.39 11.73 4.65
C ILE A 43 0.26 11.17 5.52
N LEU A 44 -0.64 12.01 6.03
CA LEU A 44 -1.76 11.56 6.88
C LEU A 44 -2.69 10.60 6.14
N SER A 45 -2.99 10.88 4.87
CA SER A 45 -3.76 9.98 4.02
C SER A 45 -3.08 8.62 3.89
N TRP A 46 -1.76 8.60 3.68
CA TRP A 46 -0.97 7.36 3.59
C TRP A 46 -0.83 6.61 4.91
N VAL A 47 -0.83 7.30 6.06
CA VAL A 47 -0.87 6.66 7.39
C VAL A 47 -2.13 5.79 7.55
N ILE A 48 -3.26 6.24 7.01
CA ILE A 48 -4.53 5.48 7.05
C ILE A 48 -4.57 4.43 5.94
N LEU A 49 -4.10 4.75 4.73
CA LEU A 49 -4.15 3.83 3.59
C LEU A 49 -3.17 2.65 3.73
N THR A 50 -2.00 2.84 4.33
CA THR A 50 -0.98 1.79 4.47
C THR A 50 -1.51 0.55 5.21
N PRO A 51 -2.07 0.64 6.43
CA PRO A 51 -2.62 -0.54 7.11
C PRO A 51 -3.79 -1.17 6.33
N LEU A 52 -4.59 -0.39 5.61
CA LEU A 52 -5.64 -0.94 4.74
C LEU A 52 -5.06 -1.77 3.59
N ILE A 53 -4.03 -1.26 2.91
CA ILE A 53 -3.35 -1.96 1.82
C ILE A 53 -2.70 -3.24 2.35
N LEU A 54 -2.02 -3.17 3.50
CA LEU A 54 -1.39 -4.34 4.12
C LEU A 54 -2.43 -5.38 4.59
N PHE A 55 -3.58 -4.93 5.09
CA PHE A 55 -4.68 -5.82 5.45
C PHE A 55 -5.24 -6.57 4.24
N ILE A 56 -5.41 -5.88 3.11
CA ILE A 56 -5.81 -6.50 1.84
C ILE A 56 -4.74 -7.47 1.35
N ALA A 57 -3.46 -7.08 1.41
CA ALA A 57 -2.34 -7.93 1.04
C ALA A 57 -2.30 -9.22 1.87
N TYR A 58 -2.48 -9.11 3.18
CA TYR A 58 -2.54 -10.26 4.10
C TYR A 58 -3.71 -11.19 3.78
N THR A 59 -4.91 -10.63 3.58
CA THR A 59 -6.10 -11.41 3.26
C THR A 59 -5.93 -12.15 1.92
N LEU A 60 -5.33 -11.49 0.93
CA LEU A 60 -5.09 -12.06 -0.40
C LEU A 60 -4.01 -13.15 -0.36
N GLU A 61 -2.92 -12.92 0.37
CA GLU A 61 -1.89 -13.92 0.58
C GLU A 61 -2.46 -15.18 1.24
N ARG A 62 -3.26 -15.01 2.30
CA ARG A 62 -3.92 -16.13 2.98
C ARG A 62 -4.83 -16.92 2.05
N LYS A 63 -5.57 -16.23 1.15
CA LYS A 63 -6.46 -16.87 0.19
C LYS A 63 -5.70 -17.70 -0.86
N PHE A 64 -4.57 -17.20 -1.38
CA PHE A 64 -3.80 -17.89 -2.43
C PHE A 64 -2.76 -18.89 -1.91
N ASN A 65 -2.44 -18.86 -0.62
CA ASN A 65 -1.51 -19.81 0.01
C ASN A 65 -2.23 -20.85 0.89
N ASN A 66 -3.57 -20.91 0.85
CA ASN A 66 -4.35 -21.88 1.61
C ASN A 66 -4.00 -23.31 1.12
N PRO A 67 -3.82 -24.29 2.02
CA PRO A 67 -3.36 -25.63 1.65
C PRO A 67 -4.40 -26.48 0.89
N GLU A 68 -5.64 -26.04 0.73
CA GLU A 68 -6.70 -26.77 0.01
C GLU A 68 -6.58 -26.69 -1.53
N ASP A 69 -5.73 -25.79 -2.06
CA ASP A 69 -5.49 -25.63 -3.51
C ASP A 69 -4.32 -26.53 -4.00
N GLY A 70 -3.93 -27.53 -3.21
CA GLY A 70 -2.81 -28.45 -3.48
C GLY A 70 -3.19 -29.82 -4.04
N ASP A 71 -4.49 -30.08 -4.25
CA ASP A 71 -5.01 -31.39 -4.67
C ASP A 71 -5.77 -31.37 -6.02
N GLU A 72 -5.55 -30.35 -6.87
CA GLU A 72 -5.94 -30.40 -8.29
C GLU A 72 -4.78 -29.90 -9.16
N ASP A 73 -4.21 -30.85 -9.92
CA ASP A 73 -3.16 -30.79 -10.96
C ASP A 73 -1.68 -30.99 -10.56
#